data_AF-A0A9P5L876-F1
#
_entry.id   AF-A0A9P5L876-F1
#
_cell.length_a   1.000
_cell.length_b   1.000
_cell.length_c   1.000
_cell.angle_alpha   90.00
_cell.angle_beta   90.00
_cell.angle_gamma   90.00
#
_symmetry.space_group_name_H-M   'P 1'
#
loop_
_entity.id
_entity.type
_entity.pdbx_description
1 polymer ?
#
loop_
_entity_poly.entity_id
_entity_poly.type
_entity_poly.pdbx_seq_one_letter_code
_entity_poly.pdbx_strand_id
1 'polypeptide(L)'
;MAVCSSCRLALRRAVTTTSRTPHHTTARSLTTKPLAASILSKPSWSVRSLLPSSSSAAPEPITPAQLHHLLRLSALPLPSTPEAEASMIATLQSQLQFVRAVQRVDTRGVEPLRAIRDETPEARMENTVGLADLEDVLVREARVGHYQRPKRVRDKVESEAEKWDALGTASRKAGRYFVVQSGKKQAAEGSD
;
A
#
# COMPACT_ATOMS: atom_id res chain seq x y z
N MET A 1 -39.70 53.60 -14.24
CA MET A 1 -39.06 53.36 -15.56
C MET A 1 -38.32 52.04 -15.49
N ALA A 2 -38.96 51.00 -16.04
CA ALA A 2 -38.49 49.62 -16.03
C ALA A 2 -37.32 49.46 -16.99
N VAL A 3 -36.27 48.76 -16.56
CA VAL A 3 -35.15 48.39 -17.42
C VAL A 3 -35.35 46.95 -17.88
N CYS A 4 -35.35 46.80 -19.20
CA CYS A 4 -35.80 45.67 -20.00
C CYS A 4 -35.05 44.35 -19.73
N SER A 5 -35.78 43.23 -19.73
CA SER A 5 -35.28 41.87 -19.45
C SER A 5 -34.43 41.25 -20.57
N SER A 6 -34.25 41.93 -21.71
CA SER A 6 -33.58 41.38 -22.88
C SER A 6 -32.06 41.59 -22.94
N CYS A 7 -31.45 42.26 -21.96
CA CYS A 7 -29.99 42.48 -21.93
C CYS A 7 -29.21 41.55 -20.97
N ARG A 8 -29.88 40.59 -20.30
CA ARG A 8 -29.24 39.67 -19.33
C ARG A 8 -28.72 38.35 -19.93
N LEU A 9 -28.86 38.12 -21.23
CA LEU A 9 -28.45 36.86 -21.88
C LEU A 9 -27.13 36.94 -22.68
N ALA A 10 -26.46 38.09 -22.71
CA ALA A 10 -25.21 38.26 -23.48
C ALA A 10 -23.90 38.24 -22.65
N LEU A 11 -23.95 38.00 -21.32
CA LEU A 11 -22.76 38.05 -20.46
C LEU A 11 -22.43 36.76 -19.70
N ARG A 12 -23.01 35.62 -20.10
CA ARG A 12 -22.61 34.28 -19.58
C ARG A 12 -21.86 33.43 -20.62
N ARG A 13 -20.98 34.05 -21.42
CA ARG A 13 -20.20 33.30 -22.42
C ARG A 13 -18.76 33.78 -22.62
N ALA A 14 -18.15 34.34 -21.58
CA ALA A 14 -16.74 34.73 -21.60
C ALA A 14 -15.99 34.20 -20.36
N VAL A 15 -15.94 32.88 -20.19
CA VAL A 15 -14.91 32.20 -19.39
C VAL A 15 -14.61 30.87 -20.09
N THR A 16 -13.32 30.55 -20.23
CA THR A 16 -12.71 29.37 -20.88
C THR A 16 -12.36 29.50 -22.37
N THR A 17 -11.58 30.53 -22.70
CA THR A 17 -10.55 30.39 -23.74
C THR A 17 -9.36 29.61 -23.17
N THR A 18 -9.44 28.29 -23.21
CA THR A 18 -8.24 27.43 -23.18
C THR A 18 -7.90 27.06 -24.61
N SER A 19 -6.73 27.51 -25.05
CA SER A 19 -6.06 27.09 -26.27
C SER A 19 -5.86 25.57 -26.24
N ARG A 20 -6.79 24.82 -26.84
CA ARG A 20 -6.60 23.40 -27.12
C ARG A 20 -5.71 23.30 -28.35
N THR A 21 -4.48 22.85 -28.12
CA THR A 21 -3.69 22.14 -29.13
C THR A 21 -4.58 21.09 -29.81
N PRO A 22 -4.51 20.92 -31.14
CA PRO A 22 -5.21 19.84 -31.80
C PRO A 22 -4.49 18.55 -31.42
N HIS A 23 -4.90 17.93 -30.31
CA HIS A 23 -4.70 16.51 -30.15
C HIS A 23 -5.44 15.86 -31.32
N HIS A 24 -4.67 15.28 -32.25
CA HIS A 24 -5.16 14.31 -33.19
C HIS A 24 -5.71 13.11 -32.40
N THR A 25 -6.89 13.24 -31.81
CA THR A 25 -7.77 12.11 -31.62
C THR A 25 -8.20 11.72 -33.02
N THR A 26 -7.49 10.77 -33.62
CA THR A 26 -8.06 9.91 -34.64
C THR A 26 -9.29 9.27 -34.02
N ALA A 27 -10.43 9.94 -34.17
CA ALA A 27 -11.74 9.37 -33.98
C ALA A 27 -11.83 8.24 -34.99
N ARG A 28 -11.55 7.02 -34.52
CA ARG A 28 -11.67 5.82 -35.32
C ARG A 28 -13.16 5.65 -35.56
N SER A 29 -13.62 6.18 -36.69
CA SER A 29 -14.98 6.02 -37.19
C SER A 29 -15.30 4.53 -37.27
N LEU A 30 -16.15 4.04 -36.37
CA LEU A 30 -16.69 2.68 -36.41
C LEU A 30 -17.85 2.62 -37.42
N THR A 31 -17.61 3.01 -38.67
CA THR A 31 -18.58 2.90 -39.76
C THR A 31 -18.46 1.54 -40.41
N THR A 32 -18.88 0.52 -39.67
CA THR A 32 -19.33 -0.82 -40.07
C THR A 32 -19.22 -1.62 -38.78
N LYS A 33 -20.33 -1.97 -38.13
CA LYS A 33 -20.30 -2.91 -37.01
C LYS A 33 -19.71 -4.22 -37.52
N PRO A 34 -18.48 -4.62 -37.16
CA PRO A 34 -18.14 -6.02 -37.35
C PRO A 34 -19.08 -6.76 -36.41
N LEU A 35 -19.83 -7.75 -36.91
CA LEU A 35 -20.58 -8.68 -36.08
C LEU A 35 -19.63 -9.10 -34.94
N ALA A 36 -20.03 -8.98 -33.68
CA ALA A 36 -19.12 -9.23 -32.54
C ALA A 36 -18.33 -10.55 -32.70
N ALA A 37 -18.95 -11.55 -33.36
CA ALA A 37 -18.32 -12.80 -33.78
C ALA A 37 -17.03 -12.62 -34.63
N SER A 38 -16.97 -11.67 -35.56
CA SER A 38 -15.77 -11.39 -36.36
C SER A 38 -14.63 -10.81 -35.52
N ILE A 39 -14.92 -9.96 -34.54
CA ILE A 39 -13.90 -9.42 -33.62
C ILE A 39 -13.40 -10.53 -32.68
N LEU A 40 -14.32 -11.34 -32.15
CA LEU A 40 -14.01 -12.42 -31.21
C LEU A 40 -13.41 -13.67 -31.88
N SER A 41 -13.49 -13.79 -33.22
CA SER A 41 -12.94 -14.93 -33.97
C SER A 41 -11.42 -15.06 -33.92
N LYS A 42 -10.72 -13.95 -33.65
CA LYS A 42 -9.25 -13.90 -33.54
C LYS A 42 -8.87 -13.22 -32.23
N PRO A 43 -8.99 -13.89 -31.07
CA PRO A 43 -8.62 -13.29 -29.80
C PRO A 43 -7.13 -12.98 -29.81
N SER A 44 -6.77 -11.70 -29.70
CA SER A 44 -5.36 -11.25 -29.72
C SER A 44 -4.61 -11.62 -28.45
N TRP A 45 -5.32 -11.89 -27.35
CA TRP A 45 -4.75 -12.34 -26.10
C TRP A 45 -5.76 -13.19 -25.33
N SER A 46 -5.31 -14.30 -24.76
CA SER A 46 -6.08 -15.07 -23.79
C SER A 46 -5.38 -15.07 -22.45
N VAL A 47 -6.13 -14.98 -21.35
CA VAL A 47 -5.57 -15.07 -19.98
C VAL A 47 -4.84 -16.40 -19.76
N ARG A 48 -5.23 -17.46 -20.49
CA ARG A 48 -4.53 -18.75 -20.51
C ARG A 48 -3.06 -18.63 -20.89
N SER A 49 -2.70 -17.68 -21.77
CA SER A 49 -1.31 -17.46 -22.19
C SER A 49 -0.41 -16.90 -21.09
N LEU A 50 -0.98 -16.33 -20.02
CA LEU A 50 -0.24 -15.89 -18.83
C LEU A 50 0.08 -17.04 -17.87
N LEU A 51 -0.63 -18.18 -17.99
CA LEU A 51 -0.33 -19.38 -17.23
C LEU A 51 0.90 -20.06 -17.82
N PRO A 52 1.79 -20.63 -16.99
CA PRO A 52 2.94 -21.37 -17.49
C PRO A 52 2.47 -22.53 -18.37
N SER A 53 2.95 -22.58 -19.60
CA SER A 53 2.89 -23.82 -20.39
C SER A 53 3.72 -24.87 -19.66
N SER A 54 3.26 -26.13 -19.63
CA SER A 54 3.89 -27.26 -18.93
C SER A 54 5.37 -27.52 -19.27
N SER A 55 5.91 -26.83 -20.29
CA SER A 55 7.28 -26.93 -20.80
C SER A 55 8.22 -25.79 -20.34
N SER A 56 7.73 -24.74 -19.66
CA SER A 56 8.58 -23.67 -19.14
C SER A 56 9.29 -24.15 -17.88
N ALA A 57 10.63 -24.04 -17.83
CA ALA A 57 11.51 -24.43 -16.72
C ALA A 57 10.81 -24.29 -15.36
N ALA A 58 10.67 -25.44 -14.68
CA ALA A 58 9.93 -25.52 -13.43
C ALA A 58 10.52 -24.52 -12.44
N PRO A 59 9.71 -23.59 -11.91
CA PRO A 59 10.21 -22.65 -10.93
C PRO A 59 10.68 -23.38 -9.68
N GLU A 60 11.62 -22.79 -8.94
CA GLU A 60 11.98 -23.31 -7.61
C GLU A 60 10.71 -23.52 -6.77
N PRO A 61 10.43 -24.77 -6.36
CA PRO A 61 9.28 -25.07 -5.55
C PRO A 61 9.50 -24.54 -4.13
N ILE A 62 8.45 -23.96 -3.55
CA ILE A 62 8.48 -23.56 -2.14
C ILE A 62 8.65 -24.81 -1.29
N THR A 63 9.68 -24.81 -0.44
CA THR A 63 9.92 -25.92 0.49
C THR A 63 9.06 -25.79 1.75
N PRO A 64 8.71 -26.90 2.42
CA PRO A 64 8.11 -26.92 3.75
C PRO A 64 8.78 -25.96 4.75
N ALA A 65 10.12 -25.98 4.80
CA ALA A 65 10.90 -25.12 5.67
C ALA A 65 10.71 -23.62 5.36
N GLN A 66 10.63 -23.25 4.08
CA GLN A 66 10.32 -21.88 3.66
C GLN A 66 8.91 -21.48 4.06
N LEU A 67 7.92 -22.36 3.90
CA LEU A 67 6.55 -22.09 4.37
C LEU A 67 6.52 -21.85 5.89
N HIS A 68 7.16 -22.71 6.69
CA HIS A 68 7.25 -22.53 8.13
C HIS A 68 7.95 -21.24 8.53
N HIS A 69 8.99 -20.86 7.79
CA HIS A 69 9.67 -19.59 8.00
C HIS A 69 8.74 -18.39 7.73
N LEU A 70 7.99 -18.42 6.63
CA LEU A 70 7.02 -17.37 6.30
C LEU A 70 5.89 -17.28 7.34
N LEU A 71 5.35 -18.42 7.79
CA LEU A 71 4.33 -18.44 8.84
C LEU A 71 4.84 -17.76 10.12
N ARG A 72 6.08 -18.04 10.51
CA ARG A 72 6.72 -17.37 11.66
C ARG A 72 6.89 -15.87 11.47
N LEU A 73 7.29 -15.40 10.29
CA LEU A 73 7.40 -13.97 9.98
C LEU A 73 6.03 -13.27 10.03
N SER A 74 4.98 -13.95 9.58
CA SER A 74 3.60 -13.47 9.64
C SER A 74 2.90 -13.67 10.99
N ALA A 75 3.61 -14.22 11.99
CA ALA A 75 3.05 -14.59 13.30
C ALA A 75 1.81 -15.52 13.21
N LEU A 76 1.78 -16.41 12.22
CA LEU A 76 0.75 -17.43 12.03
C LEU A 76 1.16 -18.78 12.64
N PRO A 77 0.20 -19.61 13.10
CA PRO A 77 0.47 -20.94 13.62
C PRO A 77 0.95 -21.90 12.51
N LEU A 78 1.68 -22.94 12.92
CA LEU A 78 2.10 -24.01 12.00
C LEU A 78 0.91 -24.90 11.59
N PRO A 79 0.93 -25.49 10.38
CA PRO A 79 -0.10 -26.43 9.94
C PRO A 79 -0.20 -27.63 10.88
N SER A 80 -1.43 -27.99 11.25
CA SER A 80 -1.68 -29.17 12.08
C SER A 80 -1.60 -30.49 11.30
N THR A 81 -1.77 -30.46 9.98
CA THR A 81 -1.77 -31.63 9.11
C THR A 81 -0.89 -31.42 7.86
N PRO A 82 -0.26 -32.48 7.33
CA PRO A 82 0.56 -32.40 6.12
C PRO A 82 -0.26 -32.04 4.87
N GLU A 83 -1.55 -32.41 4.84
CA GLU A 83 -2.46 -32.05 3.75
C GLU A 83 -2.73 -30.53 3.71
N ALA A 84 -2.93 -29.92 4.88
CA ALA A 84 -3.09 -28.47 4.99
C ALA A 84 -1.81 -27.74 4.55
N GLU A 85 -0.65 -28.29 4.92
CA GLU A 85 0.65 -27.77 4.47
C GLU A 85 0.79 -27.83 2.95
N ALA A 86 0.51 -28.98 2.33
CA ALA A 86 0.57 -29.14 0.87
C ALA A 86 -0.40 -28.19 0.14
N SER A 87 -1.61 -27.99 0.67
CA SER A 87 -2.58 -27.05 0.14
C SER A 87 -2.09 -25.60 0.20
N MET A 88 -1.46 -25.20 1.32
CA MET A 88 -0.85 -23.86 1.45
C MET A 88 0.31 -23.67 0.47
N ILE A 89 1.18 -24.67 0.32
CA ILE A 89 2.29 -24.63 -0.65
C ILE A 89 1.74 -24.47 -2.08
N ALA A 90 0.73 -25.27 -2.47
CA ALA A 90 0.12 -25.18 -3.79
C ALA A 90 -0.50 -23.79 -4.05
N THR A 91 -1.15 -23.22 -3.03
CA THR A 91 -1.74 -21.88 -3.11
C THR A 91 -0.67 -20.81 -3.30
N LEU A 92 0.41 -20.84 -2.51
CA LEU A 92 1.52 -19.89 -2.64
C LEU A 92 2.22 -20.02 -4.00
N GLN A 93 2.40 -21.24 -4.50
CA GLN A 93 2.97 -21.46 -5.82
C GLN A 93 2.10 -20.84 -6.92
N SER A 94 0.78 -21.01 -6.85
CA SER A 94 -0.18 -20.38 -7.77
C SER A 94 -0.09 -18.85 -7.73
N GLN A 95 -0.02 -18.25 -6.53
CA GLN A 95 0.13 -16.81 -6.37
C GLN A 95 1.45 -16.29 -6.96
N LEU A 96 2.57 -16.99 -6.73
CA LEU A 96 3.87 -16.61 -7.28
C LEU A 96 3.93 -16.69 -8.81
N GLN A 97 3.15 -17.57 -9.44
CA GLN A 97 3.07 -17.61 -10.90
C GLN A 97 2.58 -16.28 -11.47
N PHE A 98 1.56 -15.70 -10.84
CA PHE A 98 1.05 -14.39 -11.25
C PHE A 98 2.09 -13.28 -11.06
N VAL A 99 2.76 -13.25 -9.90
CA VAL A 99 3.80 -12.24 -9.61
C VAL A 99 4.96 -12.33 -10.61
N ARG A 100 5.39 -13.55 -10.98
CA ARG A 100 6.44 -13.75 -11.97
C ARG A 100 6.06 -13.25 -13.36
N ALA A 101 4.78 -13.30 -13.74
CA ALA A 101 4.33 -12.72 -14.99
C ALA A 101 4.52 -11.19 -15.00
N VAL A 102 4.28 -10.52 -13.86
CA VAL A 102 4.54 -9.08 -13.69
C VAL A 102 6.05 -8.79 -13.73
N GLN A 103 6.88 -9.62 -13.10
CA GLN A 103 8.35 -9.46 -13.10
C GLN A 103 8.99 -9.56 -14.49
N ARG A 104 8.33 -10.18 -15.48
CA ARG A 104 8.84 -10.27 -16.86
C ARG A 104 8.72 -8.97 -17.65
N VAL A 105 7.95 -8.00 -17.15
CA VAL A 105 7.78 -6.70 -17.82
C VAL A 105 9.06 -5.89 -17.69
N ASP A 106 9.52 -5.28 -18.78
CA ASP A 106 10.68 -4.38 -18.74
C ASP A 106 10.31 -3.10 -17.99
N THR A 107 10.98 -2.88 -16.86
CA THR A 107 10.80 -1.70 -15.99
C THR A 107 12.02 -0.78 -16.00
N ARG A 108 12.92 -0.91 -16.98
CA ARG A 108 14.10 -0.04 -17.12
C ARG A 108 13.68 1.43 -17.25
N GLY A 109 14.31 2.28 -16.42
CA GLY A 109 14.10 3.73 -16.45
C GLY A 109 12.83 4.23 -15.75
N VAL A 110 12.10 3.37 -15.04
CA VAL A 110 10.90 3.74 -14.29
C VAL A 110 11.19 3.76 -12.79
N GLU A 111 10.92 4.88 -12.12
CA GLU A 111 11.03 4.97 -10.65
C GLU A 111 9.84 4.25 -9.96
N PRO A 112 10.07 3.48 -8.88
CA PRO A 112 8.98 2.86 -8.13
C PRO A 112 8.04 3.87 -7.49
N LEU A 113 6.74 3.75 -7.79
CA LEU A 113 5.71 4.55 -7.12
C LEU A 113 5.53 4.07 -5.67
N ARG A 114 5.79 4.93 -4.69
CA ARG A 114 5.74 4.58 -3.26
C ARG A 114 4.35 4.71 -2.66
N ALA A 115 3.60 5.73 -3.07
CA ALA A 115 2.25 6.01 -2.64
C ALA A 115 1.47 6.66 -3.78
N ILE A 116 0.13 6.56 -3.74
CA ILE A 116 -0.73 7.30 -4.68
C ILE A 116 -0.83 8.74 -4.15
N ARG A 117 0.14 9.58 -4.52
CA ARG A 117 0.25 11.00 -4.16
C ARG A 117 0.84 11.79 -5.31
N ASP A 118 0.78 13.11 -5.19
CA ASP A 118 1.57 13.99 -6.03
C ASP A 118 3.06 13.84 -5.67
N GLU A 119 3.84 13.28 -6.58
CA GLU A 119 5.27 13.03 -6.45
C GLU A 119 6.10 14.12 -7.15
N THR A 120 5.48 15.23 -7.54
CA THR A 120 6.21 16.41 -8.04
C THR A 120 7.22 16.89 -6.98
N PRO A 121 8.36 17.47 -7.42
CA PRO A 121 9.36 17.99 -6.49
C PRO A 121 8.77 19.02 -5.52
N GLU A 122 7.81 19.81 -5.98
CA GLU A 122 7.07 20.81 -5.19
C GLU A 122 6.26 20.13 -4.08
N ALA A 123 5.43 19.14 -4.40
CA ALA A 123 4.66 18.39 -3.41
C ALA A 123 5.55 17.61 -2.43
N ARG A 124 6.72 17.13 -2.90
CA ARG A 124 7.71 16.50 -2.02
C ARG A 124 8.30 17.50 -1.04
N MET A 125 8.64 18.71 -1.49
CA MET A 125 9.16 19.77 -0.62
C MET A 125 8.14 20.18 0.44
N GLU A 126 6.88 20.37 0.05
CA GLU A 126 5.80 20.74 0.97
C GLU A 126 5.57 19.66 2.05
N ASN A 127 5.61 18.38 1.67
CA ASN A 127 5.41 17.27 2.61
C ASN A 127 6.66 16.93 3.45
N THR A 128 7.83 17.44 3.08
CA THR A 128 9.07 17.14 3.79
C THR A 128 9.23 18.10 4.95
N VAL A 129 9.17 17.57 6.18
CA VAL A 129 9.50 18.35 7.38
C VAL A 129 11.00 18.68 7.36
N GLY A 130 11.29 19.95 7.12
CA GLY A 130 12.65 20.48 7.02
C GLY A 130 13.24 20.90 8.37
N LEU A 131 14.49 21.38 8.33
CA LEU A 131 15.13 21.95 9.51
C LEU A 131 14.47 23.27 9.96
N ALA A 132 13.97 24.07 9.01
CA ALA A 132 13.25 25.30 9.30
C ALA A 132 11.99 25.03 10.14
N ASP A 133 11.22 23.99 9.78
CA ASP A 133 10.01 23.59 10.52
C ASP A 133 10.31 23.10 11.94
N LEU A 134 11.54 22.63 12.18
CA LEU A 134 12.00 22.11 13.47
C LEU A 134 12.81 23.12 14.28
N GLU A 135 13.11 24.31 13.74
CA GLU A 135 14.00 25.29 14.35
C GLU A 135 13.55 25.66 15.76
N ASP A 136 12.26 25.98 15.94
CA ASP A 136 11.67 26.33 17.24
C ASP A 136 11.78 25.20 18.28
N VAL A 137 11.77 23.94 17.83
CA VAL A 137 11.90 22.77 18.72
C VAL A 137 13.37 22.55 19.06
N LEU A 138 14.27 22.72 18.09
CA LEU A 138 15.72 22.54 18.27
C LEU A 138 16.32 23.64 19.16
N VAL A 139 15.85 24.89 19.06
CA VAL A 139 16.28 26.01 19.93
C VAL A 139 15.94 25.76 21.39
N ARG A 140 14.83 25.05 21.65
CA ARG A 140 14.41 24.68 23.02
C ARG A 140 15.21 23.52 23.62
N GLU A 141 16.13 22.91 22.89
CA GLU A 141 16.96 21.83 23.43
C GLU A 141 17.96 22.34 24.47
N ALA A 142 18.04 21.62 25.59
CA ALA A 142 19.01 21.92 26.64
C ALA A 142 20.28 21.08 26.44
N ARG A 143 21.44 21.70 26.58
CA ARG A 143 22.72 20.99 26.62
C ARG A 143 22.93 20.40 28.02
N VAL A 144 23.05 19.07 28.11
CA VAL A 144 23.14 18.38 29.41
C VAL A 144 24.46 17.61 29.55
N GLY A 145 25.05 17.67 30.75
CA GLY A 145 26.26 16.95 31.13
C GLY A 145 27.56 17.63 30.70
N HIS A 146 28.69 17.00 31.04
CA HIS A 146 30.04 17.55 30.77
C HIS A 146 30.31 17.78 29.27
N TYR A 147 29.85 16.88 28.41
CA TYR A 147 30.01 16.95 26.96
C TYR A 147 28.91 17.76 26.25
N GLN A 148 28.06 18.47 26.99
CA GLN A 148 27.04 19.37 26.43
C GLN A 148 26.17 18.77 25.31
N ARG A 149 25.75 17.50 25.45
CA ARG A 149 24.92 16.86 24.41
C ARG A 149 23.53 17.52 24.38
N PRO A 150 23.03 17.95 23.20
CA PRO A 150 21.66 18.45 23.08
C PRO A 150 20.65 17.39 23.50
N LYS A 151 19.73 17.76 24.37
CA LYS A 151 18.58 16.95 24.78
C LYS A 151 17.31 17.77 24.67
N ARG A 152 16.28 17.17 24.07
CA ARG A 152 14.93 17.73 24.06
C ARG A 152 14.41 17.89 25.48
N VAL A 153 14.01 19.11 25.82
CA VAL A 153 13.28 19.41 27.05
C VAL A 153 11.86 18.89 26.87
N ARG A 154 11.40 18.04 27.79
CA ARG A 154 10.04 17.51 27.76
C ARG A 154 9.12 18.51 28.44
N ASP A 155 8.46 19.34 27.63
CA ASP A 155 7.33 20.13 28.11
C ASP A 155 6.17 19.17 28.41
N LYS A 156 5.56 19.32 29.59
CA LYS A 156 4.41 18.53 30.01
C LYS A 156 3.18 19.11 29.30
N VAL A 157 2.94 18.69 28.06
CA VAL A 157 1.77 19.08 27.30
C VAL A 157 0.59 18.30 27.86
N GLU A 158 -0.24 18.92 28.70
CA GLU A 158 -1.52 18.35 29.13
C GLU A 158 -2.46 18.31 27.91
N SER A 159 -2.37 17.23 27.13
CA SER A 159 -3.27 17.01 26.01
C SER A 159 -4.49 16.21 26.46
N GLU A 160 -5.68 16.56 25.97
CA GLU A 160 -6.89 15.74 26.15
C GLU A 160 -6.69 14.29 25.66
N ALA A 161 -5.71 14.07 24.76
CA ALA A 161 -5.28 12.75 24.29
C ALA A 161 -4.57 11.90 25.35
N GLU A 162 -4.25 12.42 26.54
CA GLU A 162 -3.72 11.63 27.67
C GLU A 162 -4.83 11.13 28.62
N LYS A 163 -6.07 11.61 28.47
CA LYS A 163 -7.22 11.22 29.31
C LYS A 163 -7.97 9.97 28.81
N TRP A 164 -7.42 9.23 27.86
CA TRP A 164 -8.04 7.98 27.39
C TRP A 164 -7.56 6.78 28.21
N ASP A 165 -8.46 5.82 28.45
CA ASP A 165 -8.10 4.56 29.08
C ASP A 165 -7.34 3.67 28.09
N ALA A 166 -6.01 3.71 28.16
CA ALA A 166 -5.11 2.91 27.34
C ALA A 166 -5.40 1.40 27.42
N LEU A 167 -6.02 0.92 28.50
CA LEU A 167 -6.34 -0.48 28.73
C LEU A 167 -7.80 -0.82 28.45
N GLY A 168 -8.62 0.13 28.02
CA GLY A 168 -10.06 -0.03 27.89
C GLY A 168 -10.47 -1.11 26.87
N THR A 169 -9.66 -1.31 25.83
CA THR A 169 -9.89 -2.32 24.78
C THR A 169 -9.14 -3.64 25.06
N ALA A 170 -8.36 -3.73 26.13
CA ALA A 170 -7.55 -4.91 26.42
C ALA A 170 -8.42 -6.06 26.95
N SER A 171 -8.31 -7.24 26.34
CA SER A 171 -8.99 -8.45 26.83
C SER A 171 -8.44 -8.94 28.18
N ARG A 172 -7.15 -8.71 28.46
CA ARG A 172 -6.47 -9.08 29.72
C ARG A 172 -5.60 -7.95 30.22
N LYS A 173 -5.76 -7.60 31.49
CA LYS A 173 -4.99 -6.58 32.19
C LYS A 173 -4.61 -7.05 33.59
N ALA A 174 -3.44 -6.64 34.06
CA ALA A 174 -3.03 -6.76 35.46
C ALA A 174 -2.68 -5.37 35.96
N GLY A 175 -3.59 -4.76 36.74
CA GLY A 175 -3.46 -3.37 37.16
C GLY A 175 -3.34 -2.44 35.96
N ARG A 176 -2.20 -1.74 35.84
CA ARG A 176 -1.90 -0.78 34.78
C ARG A 176 -1.08 -1.35 33.61
N TYR A 177 -1.04 -2.67 33.46
CA TYR A 177 -0.22 -3.33 32.44
C TYR A 177 -1.04 -4.29 31.57
N PHE A 178 -0.66 -4.38 30.28
CA PHE A 178 -1.07 -5.47 29.40
C PHE A 178 -0.41 -6.77 29.84
N VAL A 179 -1.15 -7.87 29.81
CA VAL A 179 -0.64 -9.20 30.19
C VAL A 179 -0.61 -10.09 28.95
N VAL A 180 0.58 -10.55 28.59
CA VAL A 180 0.79 -11.54 27.52
C VAL A 180 1.31 -12.83 28.17
N GLN A 181 0.76 -13.98 27.76
CA GLN A 181 1.29 -15.27 28.18
C GLN A 181 2.63 -15.50 27.49
N SER A 182 3.72 -15.48 28.25
CA SER A 182 4.99 -15.98 27.77
C SER A 182 4.98 -17.52 27.86
N GLY A 183 5.24 -18.17 26.74
CA GLY A 183 5.27 -19.64 26.65
C GLY A 183 6.40 -20.23 27.49
N LYS A 184 6.12 -20.53 28.76
CA LYS A 184 6.88 -21.50 29.55
C LYS A 184 5.90 -22.44 30.24
N LYS A 185 5.11 -23.16 29.42
CA LYS A 185 4.37 -24.33 29.89
C LYS A 185 5.37 -25.49 29.89
N GLN A 186 6.05 -25.68 31.03
CA GLN A 186 6.80 -26.91 31.27
C GLN A 186 5.83 -28.08 31.19
N ALA A 187 6.23 -29.11 30.45
CA ALA A 187 5.63 -30.42 30.48
C ALA A 187 5.69 -30.95 31.93
N ALA A 188 4.56 -30.93 32.62
CA ALA A 188 4.32 -31.68 33.84
C ALA A 188 2.82 -32.05 33.83
N GLU A 189 2.53 -33.30 34.20
CA GLU A 189 1.26 -34.05 34.09
C GLU A 189 1.07 -34.76 32.72
N GLY A 190 1.13 -36.09 32.59
CA GLY A 190 1.32 -37.15 33.57
C GLY A 190 1.72 -38.46 32.87
N SER A 191 2.76 -39.11 33.41
CA SER A 191 3.02 -40.53 33.25
C SER A 191 2.41 -41.19 34.49
N ASP A 192 1.25 -41.81 34.33
CA ASP A 192 0.86 -43.13 34.87
C ASP A 192 -0.57 -43.45 34.40
#